data_AF-A0AAE8MR35-F1
#
_entry.id   AF-A0AAE8MR35-F1
#
_cell.length_a   1.000
_cell.length_b   1.000
_cell.length_c   1.000
_cell.angle_alpha   90.00
_cell.angle_beta   90.00
_cell.angle_gamma   90.00
#
_symmetry.space_group_name_H-M   'P 1'
#
loop_
_entity.id
_entity.type
_entity.pdbx_description
1 polymer ?
#
loop_
_entity_poly.entity_id
_entity_poly.type
_entity_poly.pdbx_seq_one_letter_code
_entity_poly.pdbx_strand_id
1 'polypeptide(L)'
;MPTAIRDESSPETETRTRHELSPQTRARICKLRSYNLSYREIYAVFPEIPLSTIRSTILKEPAREGHKSLPRAGRPRTLTPEQRDHVYDLLAHREPNIKMRDLLAEVDHAIKPRAMRLLLREMGFPRLLATKD
;
A
#
# COMPACT_ATOMS: atom_id res chain seq x y z
N MET A 1 -13.81 -60.17 -18.67
CA MET A 1 -12.70 -59.34 -18.15
C MET A 1 -13.27 -57.97 -17.80
N PRO A 2 -13.40 -57.59 -16.52
CA PRO A 2 -13.97 -56.31 -16.15
C PRO A 2 -12.98 -55.15 -16.39
N THR A 3 -13.56 -54.04 -16.82
CA THR A 3 -12.98 -52.78 -17.29
C THR A 3 -12.26 -52.03 -16.18
N ALA A 4 -11.03 -51.57 -16.44
CA ALA A 4 -10.31 -50.68 -15.52
C ALA A 4 -10.93 -49.27 -15.57
N ILE A 5 -11.61 -48.89 -14.49
CA ILE A 5 -12.00 -47.50 -14.23
C ILE A 5 -10.71 -46.76 -13.85
N ARG A 6 -10.26 -45.84 -14.70
CA ARG A 6 -9.21 -44.88 -14.35
C ARG A 6 -9.86 -43.82 -13.48
N ASP A 7 -9.45 -43.78 -12.21
CA ASP A 7 -9.84 -42.74 -11.27
C ASP A 7 -9.17 -41.43 -11.69
N GLU A 8 -9.90 -40.64 -12.49
CA GLU A 8 -9.52 -39.32 -12.96
C GLU A 8 -9.84 -38.29 -11.87
N SER A 9 -9.07 -38.31 -10.78
CA SER A 9 -9.19 -37.33 -9.70
C SER A 9 -7.83 -36.68 -9.39
N SER A 10 -7.22 -36.11 -10.45
CA SER A 10 -6.14 -35.14 -10.27
C SER A 10 -6.78 -33.80 -9.88
N PRO A 11 -6.55 -33.25 -8.67
CA PRO A 11 -7.13 -31.96 -8.32
C PRO A 11 -6.48 -30.90 -9.19
N GLU A 12 -7.31 -30.29 -10.03
CA GLU A 12 -7.00 -29.13 -10.85
C GLU A 12 -6.31 -28.08 -9.99
N THR A 13 -5.12 -27.67 -10.42
CA THR A 13 -4.40 -26.55 -9.81
C THR A 13 -5.10 -25.25 -10.19
N GLU A 14 -6.23 -24.96 -9.55
CA GLU A 14 -6.82 -23.63 -9.56
C GLU A 14 -5.75 -22.65 -9.07
N THR A 15 -5.37 -21.73 -9.94
CA THR A 15 -4.46 -20.64 -9.61
C THR A 15 -5.13 -19.75 -8.56
N ARG A 16 -4.95 -20.09 -7.29
CA ARG A 16 -5.46 -19.33 -6.14
C ARG A 16 -4.98 -17.89 -6.26
N THR A 17 -5.88 -17.00 -6.65
CA THR A 17 -5.72 -15.56 -6.45
C THR A 17 -5.32 -15.36 -4.99
N ARG A 18 -4.09 -14.87 -4.78
CA ARG A 18 -3.50 -14.73 -3.43
C ARG A 18 -4.20 -13.60 -2.69
N HIS A 19 -5.36 -13.89 -2.13
CA HIS A 19 -6.09 -12.96 -1.28
C HIS A 19 -5.45 -12.90 0.10
N GLU A 20 -5.41 -11.69 0.63
CA GLU A 20 -4.95 -11.46 1.99
C GLU A 20 -5.89 -12.15 2.99
N LEU A 21 -5.32 -12.76 4.03
CA LEU A 21 -6.12 -13.30 5.13
C LEU A 21 -7.01 -12.20 5.73
N SER A 22 -8.27 -12.53 6.01
CA SER A 22 -9.18 -11.61 6.68
C SER A 22 -8.66 -11.23 8.08
N PRO A 23 -9.01 -10.04 8.61
CA PRO A 23 -8.67 -9.67 9.99
C PRO A 23 -9.16 -10.68 11.02
N GLN A 24 -10.33 -11.29 10.81
CA GLN A 24 -10.89 -12.30 11.71
C GLN A 24 -10.05 -13.59 11.71
N THR A 25 -9.61 -14.05 10.54
CA THR A 25 -8.72 -15.21 10.42
C THR A 25 -7.38 -14.95 11.10
N ARG A 26 -6.79 -13.77 10.89
CA ARG A 26 -5.53 -13.36 11.55
C ARG A 26 -5.69 -13.30 13.07
N ALA A 27 -6.78 -12.73 13.56
CA ALA A 27 -7.11 -12.68 14.99
C ALA A 27 -7.18 -14.09 15.59
N ARG A 28 -7.85 -15.01 14.90
CA ARG A 28 -7.99 -16.41 15.36
C ARG A 28 -6.64 -17.14 15.38
N ILE A 29 -5.79 -16.95 14.36
CA ILE A 29 -4.42 -17.48 14.34
C ILE A 29 -3.62 -16.97 15.54
N CYS A 30 -3.66 -15.66 15.81
CA CYS A 30 -2.91 -15.05 16.90
C CYS A 30 -3.43 -15.50 18.27
N LYS A 31 -4.76 -15.67 18.40
CA LYS A 31 -5.40 -16.23 19.60
C LYS A 31 -4.97 -17.68 19.88
N LEU A 32 -4.86 -18.52 18.85
CA LEU A 32 -4.32 -19.87 19.04
C LEU A 32 -2.85 -19.83 19.48
N ARG A 33 -2.07 -18.89 18.93
CA ARG A 33 -0.68 -18.71 19.35
C ARG A 33 -0.55 -18.25 20.81
N SER A 34 -1.47 -17.41 21.31
CA SER A 34 -1.47 -17.00 22.73
C SER A 34 -1.77 -18.15 23.70
N TYR A 35 -2.39 -19.23 23.21
CA TYR A 35 -2.56 -20.49 23.96
C TYR A 35 -1.35 -21.43 23.83
N ASN A 36 -0.20 -20.94 23.34
CA ASN A 36 1.05 -21.68 23.17
C ASN A 36 1.02 -22.82 22.14
N LEU A 37 0.03 -22.87 21.25
CA LEU A 37 0.05 -23.84 20.15
C LEU A 37 1.24 -23.57 19.21
N SER A 38 1.88 -24.64 18.77
CA SER A 38 2.92 -24.64 17.76
C SER A 38 2.36 -24.27 16.39
N TYR A 39 3.22 -23.83 15.47
CA TYR A 39 2.79 -23.50 14.11
C TYR A 39 2.17 -24.70 13.37
N ARG A 40 2.62 -25.94 13.68
CA ARG A 40 2.07 -27.16 13.08
C ARG A 40 0.67 -27.47 13.61
N GLU A 41 0.43 -27.27 14.90
CA GLU A 41 -0.92 -27.43 15.49
C GLU A 41 -1.88 -26.36 14.95
N ILE A 42 -1.43 -25.11 14.80
CA ILE A 42 -2.24 -24.06 14.18
C ILE A 42 -2.54 -24.39 12.71
N TYR A 43 -1.59 -24.96 11.97
CA TYR A 43 -1.81 -25.43 10.60
C TYR A 43 -2.82 -26.57 10.53
N ALA A 44 -2.86 -27.47 11.52
CA ALA A 44 -3.87 -28.51 11.59
C ALA A 44 -5.30 -27.93 11.73
N VAL A 45 -5.45 -26.75 12.33
CA VAL A 45 -6.73 -26.02 12.41
C VAL A 45 -7.07 -25.27 11.11
N PHE A 46 -6.06 -24.82 10.37
CA PHE A 46 -6.20 -24.06 9.12
C PHE A 46 -5.37 -24.67 7.97
N PRO A 47 -5.69 -25.90 7.51
CA PRO A 47 -4.90 -26.60 6.51
C PRO A 47 -4.89 -25.90 5.14
N GLU A 48 -5.88 -25.05 4.86
CA GLU A 48 -5.98 -24.24 3.66
C GLU A 48 -4.97 -23.06 3.65
N ILE A 49 -4.47 -22.66 4.82
CA ILE A 49 -3.53 -21.55 4.98
C ILE A 49 -2.10 -22.11 5.02
N PRO A 50 -1.21 -21.72 4.10
CA PRO A 50 0.17 -22.18 4.12
C PRO A 50 0.86 -21.88 5.47
N LEU A 51 1.68 -22.82 5.94
CA LEU A 51 2.44 -22.69 7.19
C LEU A 51 3.30 -21.41 7.22
N SER A 52 3.84 -21.00 6.07
CA SER A 52 4.59 -19.74 5.91
C SER A 52 3.71 -18.51 6.17
N THR A 53 2.47 -18.52 5.70
CA THR A 53 1.48 -17.47 5.94
C THR A 53 1.11 -17.39 7.42
N ILE A 54 0.92 -18.53 8.10
CA ILE A 54 0.67 -18.58 9.55
C ILE A 54 1.82 -17.95 10.33
N ARG A 55 3.07 -18.37 10.03
CA ARG A 55 4.28 -17.81 10.66
C ARG A 55 4.37 -16.30 10.45
N SER A 56 4.27 -15.84 9.20
CA SER A 56 4.37 -14.42 8.88
C SER A 56 3.25 -13.59 9.49
N THR A 57 2.05 -14.16 9.64
CA THR A 57 0.91 -13.51 10.30
C THR A 57 1.21 -13.24 11.76
N ILE A 58 1.72 -14.24 12.48
CA ILE A 58 2.10 -14.12 13.89
C ILE A 58 3.26 -13.13 14.08
N LEU A 59 4.30 -13.24 13.25
CA LEU A 59 5.50 -12.39 13.37
C LEU A 59 5.21 -10.91 13.08
N LYS A 60 4.30 -10.61 12.14
CA LYS A 60 3.95 -9.24 11.76
C LYS A 60 2.83 -8.63 12.61
N GLU A 61 2.16 -9.42 13.44
CA GLU A 61 1.04 -8.95 14.23
C GLU A 61 1.36 -7.77 15.16
N PRO A 62 2.55 -7.69 15.81
CA PRO A 62 2.90 -6.54 16.64
C PRO A 62 2.92 -5.20 15.88
N ALA A 63 3.11 -5.22 14.57
CA ALA A 63 3.12 -4.03 13.72
C ALA A 63 1.74 -3.70 13.12
N ARG A 64 0.71 -4.52 13.37
CA ARG A 64 -0.63 -4.30 12.82
C ARG A 64 -1.54 -3.66 13.86
N GLU A 65 -2.45 -2.81 13.38
CA GLU A 65 -3.54 -2.28 14.18
C GLU A 65 -4.83 -3.05 13.86
N GLY A 66 -5.40 -3.70 14.87
CA GLY A 66 -6.67 -4.44 14.73
C GLY A 66 -6.65 -5.56 13.68
N HIS A 67 -5.53 -6.29 13.56
CA HIS A 67 -5.32 -7.38 12.60
C HIS A 67 -5.37 -6.95 11.12
N LYS A 68 -5.38 -5.65 10.84
CA LYS A 68 -5.38 -5.11 9.47
C LYS A 68 -3.96 -4.90 8.98
N SER A 69 -3.78 -5.08 7.67
CA SER A 69 -2.50 -4.77 7.03
C SER A 69 -2.29 -3.26 7.06
N LEU A 70 -1.07 -2.83 7.35
CA LEU A 70 -0.71 -1.42 7.15
C LEU A 70 -0.73 -1.09 5.65
N PRO A 71 -1.17 0.12 5.28
CA PRO A 71 -0.98 0.60 3.92
C PRO A 71 0.52 0.59 3.60
N ARG A 72 0.86 0.25 2.35
CA ARG A 72 2.26 0.32 1.91
C ARG A 72 2.73 1.77 2.00
N ALA A 73 3.95 1.97 2.48
CA ALA A 73 4.60 3.25 2.33
C ALA A 73 4.60 3.60 0.84
N GLY A 74 4.00 4.74 0.51
CA GLY A 74 3.95 5.24 -0.85
C GLY A 74 5.35 5.59 -1.35
N ARG A 75 5.45 5.90 -2.65
CA ARG A 75 6.69 6.45 -3.20
C ARG A 75 7.05 7.74 -2.44
N PRO A 76 8.31 7.93 -2.02
CA PRO A 76 8.77 9.20 -1.47
C PRO A 76 8.46 10.35 -2.42
N ARG A 77 8.09 11.51 -1.86
CA ARG A 77 7.87 12.73 -2.66
C ARG A 77 9.20 13.25 -3.16
N THR A 78 9.21 13.79 -4.38
CA THR A 78 10.43 14.32 -5.00
C THR A 78 10.87 15.66 -4.40
N LEU A 79 9.92 16.50 -3.98
CA LEU A 79 10.23 17.74 -3.27
C LEU A 79 10.46 17.46 -1.79
N THR A 80 11.44 18.16 -1.22
CA THR A 80 11.65 18.18 0.23
C THR A 80 10.53 18.99 0.92
N PRO A 81 10.31 18.80 2.23
CA PRO A 81 9.37 19.62 3.00
C PRO A 81 9.66 21.11 2.88
N GLU A 82 10.93 21.50 2.93
CA GLU A 82 11.37 22.90 2.90
C GLU A 82 11.05 23.55 1.55
N GLN A 83 11.30 22.84 0.44
CA GLN A 83 10.92 23.32 -0.90
C GLN A 83 9.41 23.46 -1.05
N ARG A 84 8.64 22.56 -0.43
CA ARG A 84 7.18 22.62 -0.44
C ARG A 84 6.67 23.85 0.32
N ASP A 85 7.23 24.11 1.49
CA ASP A 85 6.88 25.27 2.32
C ASP A 85 7.30 26.57 1.61
N HIS A 86 8.46 26.59 0.97
CA HIS A 86 8.90 27.72 0.14
C HIS A 86 7.91 28.05 -0.99
N VAL A 87 7.45 27.04 -1.72
CA VAL A 87 6.41 27.22 -2.75
C VAL A 87 5.12 27.76 -2.16
N TYR A 88 4.72 27.30 -0.97
CA TYR A 88 3.54 27.80 -0.28
C TYR A 88 3.68 29.29 0.08
N ASP A 89 4.80 29.68 0.68
CA ASP A 89 5.07 31.05 1.11
C ASP A 89 5.11 32.04 -0.08
N LEU A 90 5.72 31.62 -1.20
CA LEU A 90 5.74 32.40 -2.43
C LEU A 90 4.32 32.72 -2.92
N LEU A 91 3.44 31.71 -2.90
CA LEU A 91 2.07 31.83 -3.39
C LEU A 91 1.13 32.57 -2.43
N ALA A 92 1.33 32.39 -1.13
CA ALA A 92 0.48 32.96 -0.09
C ALA A 92 0.83 34.43 0.20
N HIS A 93 2.11 34.81 0.11
CA HIS A 93 2.59 36.08 0.69
C HIS A 93 3.34 36.99 -0.27
N ARG A 94 4.04 36.45 -1.28
CA ARG A 94 4.95 37.26 -2.10
C ARG A 94 4.40 37.60 -3.47
N GLU A 95 4.00 36.59 -4.25
CA GLU A 95 3.72 36.77 -5.67
C GLU A 95 2.46 36.02 -6.10
N PRO A 96 1.26 36.63 -5.97
CA PRO A 96 0.00 35.96 -6.30
C PRO A 96 -0.17 35.65 -7.80
N ASN A 97 0.69 36.21 -8.67
CA ASN A 97 0.65 36.05 -10.13
C ASN A 97 1.90 35.35 -10.71
N ILE A 98 2.67 34.65 -9.89
CA ILE A 98 3.85 33.91 -10.35
C ILE A 98 3.47 32.86 -11.41
N LYS A 99 4.29 32.74 -12.46
CA LYS A 99 4.04 31.77 -13.54
C LYS A 99 4.65 30.41 -13.20
N MET A 100 4.10 29.36 -13.80
CA MET A 100 4.56 27.98 -13.62
C MET A 100 6.07 27.80 -13.88
N ARG A 101 6.62 28.50 -14.88
CA ARG A 101 8.04 28.42 -15.20
C ARG A 101 8.93 28.95 -14.05
N ASP A 102 8.49 30.01 -13.40
CA ASP A 102 9.25 30.71 -12.37
C ASP A 102 9.17 29.88 -11.07
N LEU A 103 8.00 29.34 -10.74
CA LEU A 103 7.83 28.35 -9.65
C LEU A 103 8.73 27.12 -9.79
N LEU A 104 8.96 26.66 -11.02
CA LEU A 104 9.85 25.52 -11.25
C LEU A 104 11.32 25.90 -11.06
N ALA A 105 11.70 27.14 -11.38
CA ALA A 105 13.05 27.63 -11.15
C ALA A 105 13.36 27.77 -9.65
N GLU A 106 12.40 28.22 -8.84
CA GLU A 106 12.55 28.35 -7.37
C GLU A 106 12.76 27.01 -6.64
N VAL A 107 12.44 25.89 -7.30
CA VAL A 107 12.71 24.54 -6.79
C VAL A 107 13.78 23.81 -7.60
N ASP A 108 14.65 24.55 -8.30
CA ASP A 108 15.75 24.02 -9.13
C ASP A 108 15.30 22.96 -10.15
N HIS A 109 14.10 23.10 -10.69
CA HIS A 109 13.47 22.12 -11.58
C HIS A 109 13.45 20.68 -11.02
N ALA A 110 13.44 20.53 -9.69
CA ALA A 110 13.40 19.22 -9.02
C ALA A 110 12.18 18.37 -9.43
N ILE A 111 11.12 19.01 -9.91
CA ILE A 111 9.91 18.35 -10.41
C ILE A 111 9.48 18.83 -11.79
N LYS A 112 8.69 18.00 -12.47
CA LYS A 112 8.08 18.34 -13.77
C LYS A 112 6.88 19.28 -13.60
N PRO A 113 6.51 20.09 -14.62
CA PRO A 113 5.34 20.98 -14.57
C PRO A 113 4.02 20.29 -14.20
N ARG A 114 3.85 19.02 -14.61
CA ARG A 114 2.67 18.22 -14.22
C ARG A 114 2.61 17.94 -12.72
N ALA A 115 3.76 17.64 -12.11
CA ALA A 115 3.85 17.38 -10.67
C ALA A 115 3.62 18.68 -9.88
N MET A 116 4.15 19.81 -10.37
CA MET A 116 3.90 21.12 -9.76
C MET A 116 2.39 21.45 -9.77
N ARG A 117 1.69 21.23 -10.89
CA ARG A 117 0.22 21.39 -10.96
C ARG A 117 -0.54 20.52 -9.94
N LEU A 118 -0.12 19.27 -9.75
CA LEU A 118 -0.73 18.40 -8.73
C LEU A 118 -0.49 18.92 -7.32
N LEU A 119 0.73 19.40 -7.04
CA LEU A 119 1.08 20.01 -5.76
C LEU A 119 0.23 21.24 -5.47
N LEU A 120 0.09 22.15 -6.44
CA LEU A 120 -0.73 23.37 -6.30
C LEU A 120 -2.20 23.02 -6.01
N ARG A 121 -2.72 21.97 -6.64
CA ARG A 121 -4.07 21.46 -6.35
C ARG A 121 -4.18 20.90 -4.93
N GLU A 122 -3.18 20.15 -4.47
CA GLU A 122 -3.11 19.62 -3.11
C GLU A 122 -3.06 20.75 -2.07
N MET A 123 -2.36 21.84 -2.37
CA MET A 123 -2.23 23.03 -1.50
C MET A 123 -3.42 24.00 -1.56
N GLY A 124 -4.39 23.79 -2.46
CA GLY A 124 -5.56 24.67 -2.57
C GLY A 124 -5.34 25.94 -3.39
N PHE A 125 -4.39 25.96 -4.33
CA PHE A 125 -4.14 27.07 -5.26
C PHE A 125 -4.60 26.73 -6.70
N PRO A 126 -5.93 26.64 -6.97
CA PRO A 126 -6.44 26.27 -8.29
C PRO A 126 -6.26 27.37 -9.36
N ARG A 127 -6.00 28.61 -8.95
CA ARG A 127 -5.93 29.78 -9.84
C ARG A 127 -4.85 29.65 -10.93
N LEU A 128 -3.77 28.92 -10.63
CA LEU A 128 -2.65 28.68 -11.54
C LEU A 128 -2.82 27.47 -12.47
N LEU A 129 -3.96 26.77 -12.37
CA LEU A 129 -4.30 25.64 -13.24
C LEU A 129 -5.05 26.07 -14.51
N ALA A 130 -5.47 27.33 -14.59
CA ALA A 130 -6.38 27.85 -15.61
C ALA A 130 -5.68 28.37 -16.88
N THR A 131 -4.36 28.30 -16.97
CA THR A 131 -3.64 28.65 -18.20
C THR A 131 -3.83 27.54 -19.25
N LYS A 132 -4.83 27.73 -20.11
CA LYS A 132 -4.91 27.06 -21.42
C LYS A 132 -3.70 27.49 -22.24
N ASP A 133 -2.98 26.50 -22.76
CA ASP A 133 -2.02 26.66 -23.86
C ASP A 133 -2.68 27.37 -25.06
#